data_AF-A0A6L3W658-F1
#
_entry.id   AF-A0A6L3W658-F1
#
_cell.length_a   1.000
_cell.length_b   1.000
_cell.length_c   1.000
_cell.angle_alpha   90.00
_cell.angle_beta   90.00
_cell.angle_gamma   90.00
#
_symmetry.space_group_name_H-M   'P 1'
#
loop_
_entity.id
_entity.type
_entity.pdbx_description
1 polymer ?
#
loop_
_entity_poly.entity_id
_entity_poly.type
_entity_poly.pdbx_seq_one_letter_code
_entity_poly.pdbx_strand_id
1 'polypeptide(L)'
;MTATMGAAPPVGAPSAPATFPSVPAKYYGNADDIPKCRPGHVCATVAYGGKYRVFDFYRYGTYGLSDWHGRGKVVNEQAGGAAARVDDRSGAETACVAAGTALTDVNWDRAGRIRLTTARC
;
A
#
# COMPACT_ATOMS: atom_id res chain seq x y z
N MET A 1 0.76 -23.22 27.05
CA MET A 1 1.08 -22.02 26.25
C MET A 1 -0.26 -21.42 25.81
N THR A 2 -0.71 -20.37 26.48
CA THR A 2 -2.01 -19.74 26.23
C THR A 2 -1.85 -18.72 25.10
N ALA A 3 -2.43 -18.98 23.94
CA ALA A 3 -2.51 -18.02 22.85
C ALA A 3 -3.56 -16.97 23.20
N THR A 4 -3.13 -15.74 23.49
CA THR A 4 -4.01 -14.57 23.50
C THR A 4 -4.49 -14.33 22.07
N MET A 5 -5.69 -14.83 21.75
CA MET A 5 -6.44 -14.35 20.59
C MET A 5 -6.72 -12.87 20.81
N GLY A 6 -6.16 -12.01 19.95
CA GLY A 6 -6.47 -10.59 19.94
C GLY A 6 -7.97 -10.38 19.81
N ALA A 7 -8.51 -9.43 20.58
CA ALA A 7 -9.93 -9.10 20.57
C ALA A 7 -10.45 -8.92 19.14
N ALA A 8 -11.54 -9.62 18.81
CA ALA A 8 -12.24 -9.40 17.55
C ALA A 8 -12.66 -7.93 17.46
N PRO A 9 -12.46 -7.27 16.31
CA PRO A 9 -12.88 -5.88 16.14
C PRO A 9 -14.40 -5.76 16.38
N PRO A 10 -14.87 -4.63 16.95
CA PRO A 10 -16.29 -4.43 17.21
C PRO A 10 -17.10 -4.48 15.91
N VAL A 11 -18.26 -5.14 15.98
CA VAL A 11 -19.21 -5.25 14.86
C VAL A 11 -19.62 -3.84 14.43
N GLY A 12 -19.28 -3.45 13.20
CA GLY A 12 -19.61 -2.15 12.62
C GLY A 12 -18.46 -1.13 12.52
N ALA A 13 -17.25 -1.45 12.98
CA ALA A 13 -16.08 -0.63 12.64
C ALA A 13 -15.74 -0.83 11.15
N PRO A 14 -15.37 0.24 10.41
CA PRO A 14 -14.85 0.07 9.05
C PRO A 14 -13.63 -0.84 9.12
N SER A 15 -13.58 -1.83 8.22
CA SER A 15 -12.43 -2.73 8.12
C SER A 15 -11.17 -1.91 7.86
N ALA A 16 -10.09 -2.21 8.59
CA ALA A 16 -8.84 -1.51 8.40
C ALA A 16 -8.19 -1.95 7.08
N PRO A 17 -7.63 -1.03 6.27
CA PRO A 17 -6.96 -1.38 5.03
C PRO A 17 -5.94 -2.46 5.27
N ALA A 18 -5.87 -3.48 4.41
CA ALA A 18 -4.93 -4.58 4.56
C ALA A 18 -4.43 -5.08 3.20
N THR A 19 -3.40 -5.92 3.22
CA THR A 19 -2.83 -6.53 2.02
C THR A 19 -2.71 -8.03 2.18
N PHE A 20 -2.78 -8.75 1.05
CA PHE A 20 -2.46 -10.17 0.98
C PHE A 20 -1.50 -10.46 -0.19
N PRO A 21 -0.28 -11.00 0.06
CA PRO A 21 0.30 -11.27 1.37
C PRO A 21 0.42 -10.03 2.26
N SER A 22 0.44 -10.25 3.58
CA SER A 22 0.59 -9.15 4.54
C SER A 22 1.98 -8.55 4.45
N VAL A 23 2.06 -7.22 4.51
CA VAL A 23 3.32 -6.47 4.55
C VAL A 23 3.39 -5.61 5.81
N PRO A 24 4.59 -5.21 6.27
CA PRO A 24 4.72 -4.27 7.37
C PRO A 24 3.93 -2.99 7.10
N ALA A 25 3.15 -2.55 8.09
CA ALA A 25 2.38 -1.32 8.00
C ALA A 25 2.42 -0.54 9.32
N LYS A 26 2.41 0.79 9.24
CA LYS A 26 2.39 1.69 10.41
C LYS A 26 1.35 2.80 10.24
N TYR A 27 0.83 3.28 11.37
CA TYR A 27 -0.10 4.41 11.41
C TYR A 27 0.63 5.71 11.73
N TYR A 28 0.22 6.79 11.08
CA TYR A 28 0.72 8.15 11.28
C TYR A 28 -0.47 9.09 11.47
N GLY A 29 -0.34 10.04 12.39
CA GLY A 29 -1.38 11.03 12.66
C GLY A 29 -1.50 12.04 11.52
N ASN A 30 -0.36 12.54 11.04
CA ASN A 30 -0.29 13.52 9.97
C ASN A 30 0.54 13.00 8.78
N ALA A 31 0.38 13.64 7.63
CA ALA A 31 1.16 13.32 6.44
C ALA A 31 2.64 13.69 6.60
N ASP A 32 2.93 14.79 7.31
CA ASP A 32 4.28 15.28 7.55
C ASP A 32 5.11 14.37 8.49
N ASP A 33 4.42 13.55 9.30
CA ASP A 33 5.06 12.56 10.19
C ASP A 33 5.51 11.29 9.44
N ILE A 34 5.08 11.12 8.18
CA ILE A 34 5.39 9.92 7.40
C ILE A 34 6.86 10.00 6.95
N PRO A 35 7.73 9.08 7.41
CA PRO A 35 9.13 9.08 7.01
C PRO A 35 9.25 8.77 5.51
N LYS A 36 10.39 9.17 4.92
CA LYS A 36 10.73 8.79 3.56
C LYS A 36 10.70 7.27 3.39
N CYS A 37 10.26 6.83 2.21
CA CYS A 37 10.27 5.41 1.89
C CYS A 37 11.71 4.89 1.87
N ARG A 38 11.94 3.67 2.37
CA ARG A 38 13.30 3.14 2.46
C ARG A 38 13.83 2.77 1.07
N PRO A 39 15.12 2.99 0.78
CA PRO A 39 15.72 2.54 -0.48
C PRO A 39 15.52 1.03 -0.68
N GLY A 40 15.12 0.63 -1.90
CA GLY A 40 14.79 -0.75 -2.24
C GLY A 40 13.34 -1.16 -1.95
N HIS A 41 12.52 -0.25 -1.41
CA HIS A 41 11.12 -0.52 -1.05
C HIS A 41 10.14 0.32 -1.87
N VAL A 42 8.90 -0.14 -1.90
CA VAL A 42 7.73 0.63 -2.33
C VAL A 42 6.89 0.91 -1.11
N CYS A 43 6.47 2.16 -0.92
CA CYS A 43 5.61 2.54 0.19
C CYS A 43 4.28 3.06 -0.37
N ALA A 44 3.17 2.55 0.15
CA ALA A 44 1.84 3.03 -0.23
C ALA A 44 1.10 3.58 1.00
N THR A 45 0.61 4.81 0.89
CA THR A 45 -0.12 5.52 1.93
C THR A 45 -1.61 5.52 1.59
N VAL A 46 -2.44 5.12 2.55
CA VAL A 46 -3.90 5.17 2.48
C VAL A 46 -4.45 5.88 3.72
N ALA A 47 -5.45 6.74 3.52
CA ALA A 47 -6.14 7.39 4.62
C ALA A 47 -7.11 6.41 5.30
N TYR A 48 -7.14 6.40 6.63
CA TYR A 48 -8.03 5.55 7.42
C TYR A 48 -8.32 6.17 8.79
N GLY A 49 -9.60 6.42 9.09
CA GLY A 49 -10.04 6.90 10.41
C GLY A 49 -9.39 8.20 10.87
N GLY A 50 -9.19 9.16 9.96
CA GLY A 50 -8.51 10.43 10.24
C GLY A 50 -6.99 10.32 10.42
N LYS A 51 -6.40 9.17 10.11
CA LYS A 51 -4.96 8.89 10.13
C LYS A 51 -4.51 8.39 8.77
N TYR A 52 -3.20 8.18 8.64
CA TYR A 52 -2.60 7.52 7.49
C TYR A 52 -2.07 6.15 7.87
N ARG A 53 -2.36 5.13 7.07
CA ARG A 53 -1.72 3.82 7.17
C ARG A 53 -0.75 3.69 6.00
N VAL A 54 0.52 3.44 6.30
CA VAL A 54 1.59 3.31 5.30
C VAL A 54 2.05 1.87 5.28
N PHE A 55 1.98 1.26 4.10
CA PHE A 55 2.38 -0.12 3.82
C PHE A 55 3.74 -0.13 3.13
N ASP A 56 4.56 -1.11 3.48
CA ASP A 56 5.96 -1.18 3.08
C ASP A 56 6.23 -2.51 2.33
N PHE A 57 6.37 -2.42 1.01
CA PHE A 57 6.55 -3.55 0.12
C PHE A 57 8.02 -3.66 -0.29
N TYR A 58 8.59 -4.84 -0.07
CA TYR A 58 10.00 -5.10 -0.40
C TYR A 58 10.18 -6.12 -1.53
N ARG A 59 9.44 -7.23 -1.46
CA ARG A 59 9.60 -8.33 -2.41
C ARG A 59 8.81 -8.05 -3.68
N TYR A 60 9.36 -8.44 -4.83
CA TYR A 60 8.60 -8.48 -6.07
C TYR A 60 7.46 -9.49 -5.96
N GLY A 61 6.33 -9.19 -6.58
CA GLY A 61 5.12 -9.99 -6.50
C GLY A 61 3.85 -9.15 -6.58
N THR A 62 2.72 -9.83 -6.41
CA THR A 62 1.39 -9.21 -6.42
C THR A 62 0.80 -9.24 -5.03
N TYR A 63 0.29 -8.09 -4.60
CA TYR A 63 -0.34 -7.87 -3.30
C TYR A 63 -1.77 -7.44 -3.53
N GLY A 64 -2.73 -8.28 -3.17
CA GLY A 64 -4.14 -7.92 -3.14
C GLY A 64 -4.40 -6.86 -2.07
N LEU A 65 -5.29 -5.90 -2.37
CA LEU A 65 -5.70 -4.83 -1.46
C LEU A 65 -7.12 -5.09 -0.96
N SER A 66 -7.36 -4.91 0.34
CA SER A 66 -8.70 -5.03 0.93
C SER A 66 -9.00 -3.82 1.82
N ASP A 67 -10.19 -3.24 1.64
CA ASP A 67 -10.65 -2.08 2.42
C ASP A 67 -9.77 -0.82 2.26
N TRP A 68 -9.14 -0.69 1.08
CA TRP A 68 -8.44 0.53 0.68
C TRP A 68 -9.45 1.46 -0.01
N HIS A 69 -9.51 2.71 0.46
CA HIS A 69 -10.50 3.68 0.04
C HIS A 69 -9.90 5.08 -0.16
N GLY A 70 -10.57 5.89 -0.96
CA GLY A 70 -10.24 7.28 -1.21
C GLY A 70 -8.96 7.47 -2.03
N ARG A 71 -8.17 8.49 -1.65
CA ARG A 71 -6.94 8.88 -2.33
C ARG A 71 -5.72 8.61 -1.48
N GLY A 72 -4.58 8.42 -2.13
CA GLY A 72 -3.31 8.34 -1.42
C GLY A 72 -2.11 8.30 -2.35
N LYS A 73 -0.99 7.82 -1.80
CA LYS A 73 0.33 7.97 -2.42
C LYS A 73 1.01 6.62 -2.59
N VAL A 74 1.74 6.44 -3.67
CA VAL A 74 2.71 5.36 -3.85
C VAL A 74 4.08 5.98 -4.12
N VAL A 75 5.09 5.54 -3.39
CA VAL A 75 6.48 5.92 -3.60
C VAL A 75 7.25 4.65 -3.94
N ASN A 76 7.98 4.66 -5.05
CA ASN A 76 8.82 3.56 -5.46
C ASN A 76 10.29 3.97 -5.33
N GLU A 77 10.95 3.57 -4.25
CA GLU A 77 12.38 3.78 -4.02
C GLU A 77 13.21 2.54 -4.40
N GLN A 78 12.66 1.65 -5.24
CA GLN A 78 13.42 0.53 -5.79
C GLN A 78 14.48 1.04 -6.78
N ALA A 79 15.44 0.17 -7.11
CA ALA A 79 16.52 0.48 -8.03
C ALA A 79 16.33 -0.17 -9.41
N GLY A 80 17.08 0.31 -10.40
CA GLY A 80 17.07 -0.23 -11.76
C GLY A 80 15.75 0.04 -12.49
N GLY A 81 15.36 -0.85 -13.39
CA GLY A 81 14.11 -0.74 -14.16
C GLY A 81 12.85 -1.16 -13.40
N ALA A 82 12.88 -1.22 -12.07
CA ALA A 82 11.76 -1.70 -11.28
C ALA A 82 10.54 -0.75 -11.35
N ALA A 83 9.35 -1.32 -11.21
CA ALA A 83 8.10 -0.57 -11.23
C ALA A 83 7.11 -1.09 -10.17
N ALA A 84 6.39 -0.14 -9.56
CA ALA A 84 5.22 -0.43 -8.75
C ALA A 84 3.97 -0.11 -9.57
N ARG A 85 3.22 -1.17 -9.91
CA ARG A 85 2.00 -1.08 -10.71
C ARG A 85 0.79 -1.17 -9.79
N VAL A 86 -0.22 -0.35 -10.05
CA VAL A 86 -1.51 -0.42 -9.37
C VAL A 86 -2.51 -0.92 -10.39
N ASP A 87 -3.07 -2.10 -10.15
CA ASP A 87 -4.13 -2.64 -10.99
C ASP A 87 -5.47 -2.50 -10.27
N ASP A 88 -6.52 -2.22 -11.03
CA ASP A 88 -7.88 -2.19 -10.51
C ASP A 88 -8.41 -3.60 -10.20
N ARG A 89 -9.64 -3.67 -9.68
CA ARG A 89 -10.30 -4.94 -9.33
C ARG A 89 -10.61 -5.84 -10.54
N SER A 90 -10.67 -5.29 -11.75
CA SER A 90 -10.79 -6.06 -13.00
C SER A 90 -9.44 -6.62 -13.47
N GLY A 91 -8.35 -6.10 -12.91
CA GLY A 91 -6.98 -6.45 -13.23
C GLY A 91 -6.32 -5.55 -14.27
N ALA A 92 -6.98 -4.47 -14.69
CA ALA A 92 -6.40 -3.48 -15.59
C ALA A 92 -5.44 -2.57 -14.81
N GLU A 93 -4.28 -2.29 -15.41
CA GLU A 93 -3.31 -1.35 -14.83
C GLU A 93 -3.86 0.08 -14.90
N THR A 94 -3.94 0.74 -13.75
CA THR A 94 -4.41 2.12 -13.63
C THR A 94 -3.28 3.11 -13.33
N ALA A 95 -2.15 2.60 -12.81
CA ALA A 95 -0.94 3.40 -12.62
C ALA A 95 0.32 2.53 -12.70
N CYS A 96 1.40 3.14 -13.18
CA CYS A 96 2.75 2.60 -13.11
C CYS A 96 3.69 3.65 -12.50
N VAL A 97 4.37 3.30 -11.42
CA VAL A 97 5.30 4.18 -10.71
C VAL A 97 6.72 3.65 -10.91
N ALA A 98 7.53 4.39 -11.66
CA ALA A 98 8.91 4.02 -11.97
C ALA A 98 9.81 4.10 -10.72
N ALA A 99 10.90 3.34 -10.73
CA ALA A 99 11.96 3.42 -9.72
C ALA A 99 12.44 4.86 -9.50
N GLY A 100 12.61 5.26 -8.23
CA GLY A 100 13.01 6.60 -7.81
C GLY A 100 11.92 7.67 -7.94
N THR A 101 10.65 7.29 -8.18
CA THR A 101 9.54 8.25 -8.37
C THR A 101 8.38 7.99 -7.41
N ALA A 102 7.43 8.93 -7.38
CA ALA A 102 6.23 8.83 -6.58
C ALA A 102 5.01 9.30 -7.36
N LEU A 103 3.86 8.69 -7.05
CA LEU A 103 2.55 9.13 -7.50
C LEU A 103 1.73 9.51 -6.26
N THR A 104 1.30 10.77 -6.17
CA THR A 104 0.67 11.34 -4.96
C THR A 104 -0.85 11.31 -4.96
N ASP A 105 -1.46 10.87 -6.06
CA ASP A 105 -2.91 10.97 -6.26
C ASP A 105 -3.49 9.66 -6.84
N VAL A 106 -3.21 8.55 -6.16
CA VAL A 106 -3.70 7.21 -6.51
C VAL A 106 -5.14 7.04 -6.04
N ASN A 107 -6.00 6.49 -6.89
CA ASN A 107 -7.39 6.17 -6.54
C ASN A 107 -7.45 4.75 -5.93
N TRP A 108 -7.63 4.68 -4.61
CA TRP A 108 -7.72 3.42 -3.91
C TRP A 108 -9.10 2.76 -3.98
N ASP A 109 -10.17 3.53 -4.23
CA ASP A 109 -11.53 2.99 -4.33
C ASP A 109 -11.69 1.97 -5.47
N ARG A 110 -10.88 2.12 -6.53
CA ARG A 110 -10.85 1.20 -7.66
C ARG A 110 -9.71 0.18 -7.61
N ALA A 111 -8.68 0.43 -6.81
CA ALA A 111 -7.51 -0.43 -6.76
C ALA A 111 -7.87 -1.80 -6.18
N GLY A 112 -7.40 -2.85 -6.86
CA GLY A 112 -7.55 -4.24 -6.42
C GLY A 112 -6.24 -4.87 -5.99
N ARG A 113 -5.12 -4.43 -6.57
CA ARG A 113 -3.80 -4.98 -6.27
C ARG A 113 -2.68 -3.99 -6.56
N ILE A 114 -1.57 -4.18 -5.86
CA ILE A 114 -0.28 -3.57 -6.17
C ILE A 114 0.65 -4.69 -6.63
N ARG A 115 1.35 -4.48 -7.75
CA ARG A 115 2.30 -5.44 -8.31
C ARG A 115 3.66 -4.80 -8.47
N LEU A 116 4.66 -5.39 -7.83
CA LEU A 116 6.05 -4.96 -7.93
C LEU A 116 6.75 -5.82 -8.99
N THR A 117 7.31 -5.19 -10.01
CA THR A 117 7.98 -5.88 -11.13
C THR A 117 9.38 -5.36 -11.36
N THR A 118 10.24 -6.20 -11.93
CA THR A 118 11.56 -5.80 -12.46
C THR A 118 11.47 -5.09 -13.83
N ALA A 119 10.30 -5.15 -14.46
CA ALA A 119 10.03 -4.50 -15.73
C ALA A 119 9.64 -3.03 -15.53
N ARG A 120 10.23 -2.18 -16.37
CA ARG A 120 9.97 -0.74 -16.38
C ARG A 120 8.52 -0.42 -16.70
N CYS A 121 8.06 0.75 -16.26
CA CYS A 121 7.04 1.49 -16.98
C CYS A 121 7.61 1.84 -18.37
#